data_AF-A0A0P1FLS2-F1
#
_entry.id   AF-A0A0P1FLS2-F1
#
_cell.length_a   1.000
_cell.length_b   1.000
_cell.length_c   1.000
_cell.angle_alpha   90.00
_cell.angle_beta   90.00
_cell.angle_gamma   90.00
#
_symmetry.space_group_name_H-M   'P 1'
#
loop_
_entity.id
_entity.type
_entity.pdbx_description
1 polymer ?
#
loop_
_entity_poly.entity_id
_entity_poly.type
_entity_poly.pdbx_seq_one_letter_code
_entity_poly.pdbx_strand_id
1 'polypeptide(L)'
;MTTLAKRDWVPAPCETRVQEISTAVRGTGSAALAARVEALASQNKEIHERDCFNLNPDTHVMNPRAEALLASGLGTRPSLGYPGDKYEMGLEAIEEIEVIAAALAAEVFEAQFAEIRAPLVAMSLTTAQVVPDFTGCRAIWPRSPQMATPSICPRWRHWCKR
;
A
#
# COMPACT_ATOMS: atom_id res chain seq x y z
N MET A 1 -16.07 16.92 -15.09
CA MET A 1 -16.92 15.72 -15.31
C MET A 1 -16.16 14.52 -14.79
N THR A 2 -16.49 14.00 -13.61
CA THR A 2 -15.89 12.76 -13.09
C THR A 2 -16.87 11.63 -13.35
N THR A 3 -16.55 10.76 -14.29
CA THR A 3 -17.27 9.50 -14.49
C THR A 3 -16.26 8.44 -14.82
N LEU A 4 -16.14 7.45 -13.94
CA LEU A 4 -15.37 6.26 -14.26
C LEU A 4 -16.16 5.46 -15.30
N ALA A 5 -15.55 5.21 -16.46
CA ALA A 5 -16.15 4.36 -17.48
C ALA A 5 -16.34 2.94 -16.94
N LYS A 6 -17.39 2.26 -17.41
CA LYS A 6 -17.65 0.88 -17.01
C LYS A 6 -16.51 -0.03 -17.47
N ARG A 7 -16.04 -0.91 -16.58
CA ARG A 7 -14.94 -1.85 -16.85
C ARG A 7 -15.46 -3.28 -16.94
N ASP A 8 -15.42 -3.86 -18.13
CA ASP A 8 -15.99 -5.20 -18.36
C ASP A 8 -15.16 -6.35 -17.76
N TRP A 9 -13.92 -6.08 -17.34
CA TRP A 9 -13.07 -7.07 -16.66
C TRP A 9 -13.28 -7.12 -15.13
N VAL A 10 -14.12 -6.23 -14.58
CA VAL A 10 -14.43 -6.18 -13.14
C VAL A 10 -15.72 -6.97 -12.87
N PRO A 11 -15.81 -7.79 -11.80
CA PRO A 11 -17.03 -8.49 -11.46
C PRO A 11 -18.23 -7.55 -11.37
N ALA A 12 -19.37 -7.95 -11.97
CA ALA A 12 -20.53 -7.08 -12.14
C ALA A 12 -21.03 -6.42 -10.84
N PRO A 13 -21.12 -7.09 -9.67
CA PRO A 13 -21.56 -6.45 -8.43
C PRO A 13 -20.63 -5.32 -7.98
N CYS A 14 -19.31 -5.51 -8.12
CA CYS A 14 -18.32 -4.50 -7.78
C CYS A 14 -18.44 -3.29 -8.73
N GLU A 15 -18.62 -3.56 -10.02
CA GLU A 15 -18.77 -2.49 -11.01
C GLU A 15 -20.08 -1.71 -10.81
N THR A 16 -21.19 -2.37 -10.50
CA THR A 16 -22.45 -1.71 -10.13
C THR A 16 -22.25 -0.72 -8.99
N ARG A 17 -21.59 -1.15 -7.90
CA ARG A 17 -21.31 -0.28 -6.75
C ARG A 17 -20.45 0.94 -7.12
N VAL A 18 -19.43 0.74 -7.95
CA VAL A 18 -18.57 1.83 -8.43
C VAL A 18 -19.37 2.83 -9.27
N GLN A 19 -20.23 2.33 -10.17
CA GLN A 19 -21.04 3.19 -11.03
C GLN A 19 -22.12 3.95 -10.25
N GLU A 20 -22.72 3.35 -9.20
CA GLU A 20 -23.62 4.04 -8.27
C GLU A 20 -22.93 5.23 -7.59
N ILE A 21 -21.76 5.00 -6.99
CA ILE A 21 -20.99 6.06 -6.31
C ILE A 21 -20.58 7.14 -7.33
N SER A 22 -20.01 6.73 -8.47
CA SER A 22 -19.55 7.68 -9.50
C SER A 22 -20.70 8.51 -10.08
N THR A 23 -21.90 7.96 -10.17
CA THR A 23 -23.09 8.67 -10.65
C THR A 23 -23.63 9.62 -9.59
N ALA A 24 -23.65 9.20 -8.32
CA ALA A 24 -24.14 10.02 -7.21
C ALA A 24 -23.33 11.30 -6.98
N VAL A 25 -22.01 11.28 -7.26
CA VAL A 25 -21.13 12.46 -7.10
C VAL A 25 -21.00 13.30 -8.38
N ARG A 26 -21.71 12.93 -9.45
CA ARG A 26 -21.67 13.64 -10.72
C ARG A 26 -22.26 15.03 -10.55
N GLY A 27 -21.52 16.05 -10.98
CA GLY A 27 -21.98 17.43 -10.94
C GLY A 27 -21.90 18.09 -9.56
N THR A 28 -21.45 17.36 -8.53
CA THR A 28 -21.13 17.93 -7.22
C THR A 28 -19.88 18.82 -7.32
N GLY A 29 -19.92 19.98 -6.66
CA GLY A 29 -18.77 20.91 -6.61
C GLY A 29 -17.60 20.35 -5.77
N SER A 30 -16.39 20.82 -6.04
CA SER A 30 -15.16 20.36 -5.39
C SER A 30 -15.19 20.50 -3.86
N ALA A 31 -15.69 21.62 -3.33
CA ALA A 31 -15.79 21.84 -1.88
C ALA A 31 -16.72 20.83 -1.20
N ALA A 32 -17.87 20.52 -1.82
CA ALA A 32 -18.80 19.52 -1.30
C ALA A 32 -18.22 18.10 -1.40
N LEU A 33 -17.42 17.81 -2.44
CA LEU A 33 -16.71 16.53 -2.55
C LEU A 33 -15.63 16.38 -1.48
N ALA A 34 -14.84 17.42 -1.22
CA ALA A 34 -13.82 17.40 -0.17
C ALA A 34 -14.46 17.16 1.21
N ALA A 35 -15.50 17.92 1.57
CA ALA A 35 -16.24 17.72 2.81
C ALA A 35 -16.84 16.31 2.92
N ARG A 36 -17.32 15.74 1.81
CA ARG A 36 -17.84 14.37 1.79
C ARG A 36 -16.73 13.33 2.03
N VAL A 37 -15.54 13.51 1.45
CA VAL A 37 -14.39 12.62 1.67
C VAL A 37 -13.95 12.66 3.14
N GLU A 38 -13.86 13.85 3.74
CA GLU A 38 -13.53 14.02 5.16
C GLU A 38 -14.57 13.36 6.07
N ALA A 39 -15.87 13.56 5.79
CA ALA A 39 -16.95 12.92 6.54
C ALA A 39 -16.90 11.39 6.42
N LEU A 40 -16.56 10.85 5.24
CA LEU A 40 -16.38 9.40 5.04
C LEU A 40 -15.18 8.85 5.81
N ALA A 41 -14.08 9.61 5.91
CA ALA A 41 -12.93 9.22 6.73
C ALA A 41 -13.32 9.13 8.22
N SER A 42 -14.05 10.11 8.74
CA SER A 42 -14.56 10.09 10.12
C SER A 42 -15.53 8.93 10.35
N GLN A 43 -16.47 8.71 9.42
CA GLN A 43 -17.41 7.59 9.50
C GLN A 43 -16.69 6.24 9.47
N ASN A 44 -15.65 6.10 8.64
CA ASN A 44 -14.85 4.87 8.60
C ASN A 44 -14.18 4.59 9.96
N LYS A 45 -13.65 5.63 10.61
CA LYS A 45 -13.08 5.51 11.95
C LYS A 45 -14.12 5.02 12.96
N GLU A 46 -15.31 5.61 12.98
CA GLU A 46 -16.42 5.20 13.85
C GLU A 46 -16.80 3.73 13.64
N ILE A 47 -16.91 3.30 12.38
CA ILE A 47 -17.21 1.91 12.03
C ILE A 47 -16.18 0.95 12.62
N HIS A 48 -14.88 1.27 12.47
CA HIS A 48 -13.79 0.39 12.89
C HIS A 48 -13.51 0.40 14.39
N GLU A 49 -13.78 1.51 15.09
CA GLU A 49 -13.42 1.67 16.50
C GLU A 49 -14.60 1.49 17.47
N ARG A 50 -15.84 1.68 17.00
CA ARG A 50 -17.03 1.66 17.87
C ARG A 50 -18.08 0.66 17.41
N ASP A 51 -18.36 0.62 16.10
CA ASP A 51 -19.52 -0.14 15.61
C ASP A 51 -19.20 -1.61 15.29
N CYS A 52 -17.92 -1.95 15.11
CA CYS A 52 -17.49 -3.29 14.73
C CYS A 52 -16.46 -3.89 15.70
N PHE A 53 -16.54 -5.21 15.88
CA PHE A 53 -15.41 -5.99 16.39
C PHE A 53 -14.54 -6.42 15.22
N ASN A 54 -13.33 -5.87 15.15
CA ASN A 54 -12.41 -6.18 14.07
C ASN A 54 -11.72 -7.54 14.30
N LEU A 55 -12.09 -8.53 13.49
CA LEU A 55 -11.54 -9.90 13.55
C LEU A 55 -10.48 -10.15 12.47
N ASN A 56 -10.09 -9.13 11.69
CA ASN A 56 -9.08 -9.27 10.66
C ASN A 56 -7.67 -9.24 11.30
N PRO A 57 -6.90 -10.35 11.28
CA PRO A 57 -5.58 -10.41 11.90
C PRO A 57 -4.54 -9.50 11.21
N ASP A 58 -4.79 -9.09 9.97
CA ASP A 58 -3.87 -8.25 9.19
C ASP A 58 -4.05 -6.75 9.50
N THR A 59 -4.91 -6.39 10.45
CA THR A 59 -5.23 -4.99 10.77
C THR A 59 -4.88 -4.65 12.21
N HIS A 60 -4.34 -3.45 12.39
CA HIS A 60 -3.88 -2.94 13.68
C HIS A 60 -4.24 -1.46 13.84
N VAL A 61 -4.22 -0.97 15.09
CA VAL A 61 -4.31 0.46 15.41
C VAL A 61 -2.89 1.03 15.46
N MET A 62 -2.63 2.06 14.67
CA MET A 62 -1.31 2.70 14.63
C MET A 62 -1.06 3.52 15.90
N ASN A 63 0.20 3.61 16.32
CA ASN A 63 0.59 4.50 17.41
C ASN A 63 0.32 5.97 17.01
N PRO A 64 -0.38 6.78 17.82
CA PRO A 64 -0.66 8.19 17.50
C PRO A 64 0.58 9.04 17.21
N ARG A 65 1.73 8.72 17.82
CA ARG A 65 3.00 9.40 17.53
C ARG A 65 3.53 9.07 16.13
N ALA A 66 3.31 7.84 15.65
CA ALA A 66 3.67 7.45 14.30
C ALA A 66 2.75 8.10 13.26
N GLU A 67 1.44 8.18 13.53
CA GLU A 67 0.50 8.93 12.68
C GLU A 67 0.88 10.40 12.57
N ALA A 68 1.22 11.04 13.70
CA ALA A 68 1.69 12.42 13.71
C ALA A 68 2.99 12.61 12.91
N LEU A 69 3.92 11.66 12.99
CA LEU A 69 5.16 11.69 12.21
C LEU A 69 4.89 11.54 10.70
N LEU A 70 3.97 10.67 10.29
CA LEU A 70 3.54 10.54 8.89
C LEU A 70 2.95 11.85 8.35
N ALA A 71 2.18 12.55 9.18
CA ALA A 71 1.57 13.83 8.83
C ALA A 71 2.54 15.04 8.90
N SER A 72 3.79 14.86 9.34
CA SER A 72 4.76 15.96 9.53
C SER A 72 5.32 16.54 8.23
N GLY A 73 4.89 16.02 7.07
CA GLY A 73 5.27 16.53 5.76
C GLY A 73 6.63 16.04 5.26
N LEU A 74 7.25 15.03 5.89
CA LEU A 74 8.50 14.44 5.40
C LEU A 74 8.35 13.88 3.98
N GLY A 75 7.21 13.26 3.66
CA GLY A 75 6.96 12.59 2.38
C GLY A 75 6.79 13.51 1.15
N THR A 76 6.78 14.84 1.33
CA THR A 76 6.73 15.78 0.18
C THR A 76 8.12 16.16 -0.33
N ARG A 77 9.18 15.70 0.35
CA ARG A 77 10.57 15.98 -0.02
C ARG A 77 11.14 14.76 -0.74
N PRO A 78 11.61 14.89 -1.99
CA PRO A 78 12.38 13.83 -2.61
C PRO A 78 13.68 13.62 -1.81
N SER A 79 14.00 12.36 -1.51
CA SER A 79 15.17 11.98 -0.71
C SER A 79 15.94 10.81 -1.34
N LEU A 80 16.27 10.95 -2.62
CA LEU A 80 16.92 9.90 -3.41
C LEU A 80 18.40 9.77 -3.02
N GLY A 81 18.91 8.54 -3.07
CA GLY A 81 20.28 8.21 -2.67
C GLY A 81 20.39 7.67 -1.25
N TYR A 82 21.63 7.51 -0.79
CA TYR A 82 21.97 6.99 0.54
C TYR A 82 22.30 8.14 1.50
N PRO A 83 22.16 7.96 2.82
CA PRO A 83 22.73 8.88 3.80
C PRO A 83 24.22 9.19 3.48
N GLY A 84 24.59 10.48 3.45
CA GLY A 84 25.90 10.97 3.05
C GLY A 84 26.12 11.13 1.53
N ASP A 85 25.20 10.64 0.69
CA ASP A 85 25.25 10.74 -0.78
C ASP A 85 23.82 10.88 -1.35
N LYS A 86 23.07 11.85 -0.79
CA LYS A 86 21.74 12.21 -1.29
C LYS A 86 21.86 13.08 -2.55
N TYR A 87 20.91 12.89 -3.46
CA TYR A 87 20.88 13.65 -4.71
C TYR A 87 20.41 15.08 -4.47
N GLU A 88 19.50 15.26 -3.52
CA GLU A 88 18.99 16.55 -3.09
C GLU A 88 19.71 17.05 -1.81
N MET A 89 19.84 18.36 -1.69
CA MET A 89 20.47 19.03 -0.54
C MET A 89 19.44 19.36 0.54
N GLY A 90 19.90 19.61 1.78
CA GLY A 90 19.03 20.00 2.90
C GLY A 90 18.26 18.84 3.53
N LEU A 91 18.81 17.62 3.42
CA LEU A 91 18.21 16.38 3.89
C LEU A 91 18.90 15.80 5.13
N GLU A 92 19.77 16.57 5.79
CA GLU A 92 20.63 16.11 6.89
C GLU A 92 19.80 15.44 8.01
N ALA A 93 18.66 16.03 8.35
CA ALA A 93 17.76 15.47 9.35
C ALA A 93 17.02 14.19 8.87
N ILE A 94 16.69 14.09 7.57
CA ILE A 94 16.04 12.90 7.00
C ILE A 94 17.04 11.74 6.97
N GLU A 95 18.30 12.02 6.62
CA GLU A 95 19.36 11.02 6.66
C GLU A 95 19.52 10.42 8.07
N GLU A 96 19.54 11.26 9.11
CA GLU A 96 19.62 10.79 10.49
C GLU A 96 18.39 9.94 10.87
N ILE A 97 17.18 10.37 10.48
CA ILE A 97 15.94 9.58 10.68
C ILE A 97 16.02 8.22 9.97
N GLU A 98 16.50 8.18 8.73
CA GLU A 98 16.64 6.94 7.96
C GLU A 98 17.60 5.96 8.65
N VAL A 99 18.75 6.44 9.11
CA VAL A 99 19.74 5.59 9.80
C VAL A 99 19.20 5.08 11.14
N ILE A 100 18.55 5.95 11.93
CA ILE A 100 17.93 5.54 13.21
C ILE A 100 16.85 4.49 12.97
N ALA A 101 15.97 4.71 11.99
CA ALA A 101 14.90 3.76 11.67
C ALA A 101 15.44 2.40 11.20
N ALA A 102 16.48 2.38 10.37
CA ALA A 102 17.13 1.15 9.91
C ALA A 102 17.82 0.42 11.07
N ALA A 103 18.51 1.14 11.96
CA ALA A 103 19.17 0.57 13.13
C ALA A 103 18.16 -0.05 14.11
N LEU A 104 17.06 0.65 14.40
CA LEU A 104 16.00 0.14 15.27
C LEU A 104 15.29 -1.07 14.65
N ALA A 105 15.06 -1.07 13.33
CA ALA A 105 14.51 -2.24 12.64
C ALA A 105 15.48 -3.44 12.76
N ALA A 106 16.77 -3.23 12.52
CA ALA A 106 17.78 -4.26 12.68
C ALA A 106 17.85 -4.80 14.12
N GLU A 107 17.75 -3.93 15.13
CA GLU A 107 17.71 -4.31 16.55
C GLU A 107 16.48 -5.16 16.88
N VAL A 108 15.28 -4.72 16.50
CA VAL A 108 14.01 -5.42 16.79
C VAL A 108 13.97 -6.81 16.16
N PHE A 109 14.56 -6.96 14.97
CA PHE A 109 14.58 -8.23 14.23
C PHE A 109 15.88 -9.03 14.41
N GLU A 110 16.80 -8.58 15.27
CA GLU A 110 18.12 -9.19 15.46
C GLU A 110 18.88 -9.42 14.14
N ALA A 111 18.75 -8.48 13.21
CA ALA A 111 19.29 -8.58 11.86
C ALA A 111 20.60 -7.80 11.70
N GLN A 112 21.48 -8.25 10.80
CA GLN A 112 22.70 -7.50 10.46
C GLN A 112 22.45 -6.36 9.48
N PHE A 113 21.39 -6.44 8.69
CA PHE A 113 21.06 -5.48 7.63
C PHE A 113 19.55 -5.21 7.61
N ALA A 114 19.16 -3.97 7.35
CA ALA A 114 17.77 -3.56 7.19
C ALA A 114 17.63 -2.55 6.05
N GLU A 115 16.70 -2.82 5.12
CA GLU A 115 16.33 -1.90 4.04
C GLU A 115 14.90 -1.38 4.31
N ILE A 116 14.79 -0.08 4.58
CA ILE A 116 13.54 0.56 5.02
C ILE A 116 12.85 1.38 3.93
N ARG A 117 13.45 1.52 2.75
CA ARG A 117 12.97 2.41 1.68
C ARG A 117 11.92 1.76 0.78
N ALA A 118 11.61 0.48 0.98
CA ALA A 118 10.50 -0.16 0.29
C ALA A 118 9.16 0.31 0.89
N PRO A 119 8.28 0.98 0.14
CA PRO A 119 7.12 1.65 0.70
C PRO A 119 5.98 0.69 1.08
N LEU A 120 5.97 -0.52 0.52
CA LEU A 120 4.95 -1.55 0.73
C LEU A 120 5.57 -2.95 0.59
N VAL A 121 4.99 -3.93 1.28
CA VAL A 121 5.47 -5.33 1.27
C VAL A 121 5.49 -5.95 -0.14
N ALA A 122 4.50 -5.64 -0.98
CA ALA A 122 4.47 -6.15 -2.36
C ALA A 122 5.65 -5.60 -3.19
N MET A 123 6.05 -4.35 -2.93
CA MET A 123 7.19 -3.74 -3.60
C MET A 123 8.50 -4.29 -3.06
N SER A 124 8.63 -4.53 -1.75
CA SER A 124 9.84 -5.17 -1.21
C SER A 124 10.08 -6.56 -1.80
N LEU A 125 9.02 -7.37 -1.93
CA LEU A 125 9.11 -8.68 -2.58
C LEU A 125 9.54 -8.55 -4.04
N THR A 126 8.96 -7.60 -4.78
CA THR A 126 9.31 -7.39 -6.19
C THR A 126 10.76 -6.94 -6.33
N THR A 127 11.21 -6.01 -5.48
CA THR A 127 12.60 -5.54 -5.45
C THR A 127 13.58 -6.68 -5.19
N ALA A 128 13.28 -7.58 -4.23
CA ALA A 128 14.12 -8.73 -3.94
C ALA A 128 14.26 -9.69 -5.15
N GLN A 129 13.19 -9.87 -5.92
CA GLN A 129 13.18 -10.78 -7.09
C GLN A 129 13.98 -10.26 -8.28
N VAL A 130 14.20 -8.94 -8.39
CA VAL A 130 14.96 -8.33 -9.49
C VAL A 130 16.42 -8.05 -9.13
N VAL A 131 16.85 -8.40 -7.90
CA VAL A 131 18.27 -8.39 -7.54
C VAL A 131 19.01 -9.41 -8.42
N PRO A 132 20.17 -9.07 -9.01
CA PRO A 132 20.87 -9.93 -9.96
C PRO A 132 21.10 -11.36 -9.46
N ASP A 133 21.43 -11.53 -8.18
CA ASP A 133 21.70 -12.83 -7.56
C ASP A 133 20.49 -13.77 -7.52
N PHE A 134 19.27 -13.23 -7.63
CA PHE A 134 18.02 -14.00 -7.65
C PHE A 134 17.37 -14.06 -9.03
N THR A 135 17.96 -13.40 -10.04
CA THR A 135 17.41 -13.37 -11.39
C THR A 135 17.52 -14.76 -12.04
N GLY A 136 16.37 -15.33 -12.41
CA GLY A 136 16.28 -16.69 -12.95
C GLY A 136 16.11 -17.80 -11.90
N CYS A 137 16.12 -17.45 -10.60
CA CYS A 137 15.75 -18.38 -9.54
C CYS A 137 14.26 -18.70 -9.60
N ARG A 138 13.90 -19.96 -9.27
CA ARG A 138 12.50 -20.37 -9.14
C ARG A 138 11.96 -20.04 -7.76
N ALA A 139 10.80 -19.42 -7.75
CA ALA A 139 10.08 -18.99 -6.57
C ALA A 139 8.93 -20.00 -6.27
N ILE A 140 8.81 -20.50 -5.03
CA ILE A 140 7.70 -21.37 -4.59
C ILE A 140 6.87 -20.66 -3.52
N TRP A 141 5.59 -20.43 -3.80
CA TRP A 141 4.65 -19.74 -2.91
C TRP A 141 3.47 -20.67 -2.56
N PRO A 142 2.89 -20.56 -1.35
CA PRO A 142 1.65 -21.24 -1.02
C PRO A 142 0.56 -20.85 -2.01
N ARG A 143 -0.14 -21.83 -2.58
CA ARG A 143 -1.29 -21.56 -3.47
C ARG A 143 -2.41 -20.92 -2.64
N SER A 144 -2.92 -19.79 -3.08
CA SER A 144 -4.09 -19.19 -2.43
C SER A 144 -5.32 -20.09 -2.63
N PRO A 145 -6.07 -20.42 -1.57
CA PRO A 145 -7.28 -21.25 -1.68
C PRO A 145 -8.35 -20.62 -2.61
N GLN A 146 -8.36 -19.29 -2.69
CA GLN A 146 -9.35 -18.52 -3.46
C GLN A 146 -9.09 -18.54 -4.99
N MET A 147 -7.89 -18.89 -5.44
CA MET A 147 -7.58 -19.11 -6.87
C MET A 147 -8.04 -20.49 -7.38
N ALA A 148 -8.80 -21.25 -6.60
CA ALA A 148 -9.42 -22.51 -7.02
C ALA A 148 -10.71 -22.34 -7.85
N THR A 149 -11.18 -21.09 -8.08
CA THR A 149 -12.30 -20.82 -9.01
C THR A 149 -11.80 -20.59 -10.44
N PRO A 150 -12.50 -21.05 -11.49
CA PRO A 150 -11.89 -21.33 -12.80
C PRO A 150 -11.60 -20.11 -13.70
N SER A 151 -11.63 -18.88 -13.18
CA SER A 151 -11.54 -17.66 -14.00
C SER A 151 -10.12 -17.19 -14.31
N ILE A 152 -9.08 -17.97 -13.97
CA ILE A 152 -7.70 -17.66 -14.38
C ILE A 152 -7.61 -17.60 -15.91
N CYS A 153 -7.15 -16.45 -16.41
CA CYS A 153 -6.82 -16.17 -17.80
C CYS A 153 -6.10 -17.38 -18.44
N PRO A 154 -6.59 -17.94 -19.57
CA PRO A 154 -6.08 -19.19 -20.15
C PRO A 154 -4.57 -19.21 -20.39
N ARG A 155 -3.95 -18.04 -20.57
CA ARG A 155 -2.52 -17.85 -20.84
C ARG A 155 -1.60 -18.34 -19.70
N TRP A 156 -2.10 -18.41 -18.47
CA TRP A 156 -1.32 -18.82 -17.30
C TRP A 156 -1.45 -20.31 -16.93
N ARG A 157 -2.35 -21.05 -17.59
CA ARG A 157 -2.58 -22.49 -17.28
C ARG A 157 -1.36 -23.37 -17.57
N HIS A 158 -0.49 -22.98 -18.50
CA HIS A 158 0.67 -23.77 -18.89
C HIS A 158 1.83 -23.74 -17.87
N TRP A 159 1.85 -22.77 -16.95
CA TRP A 159 2.87 -22.65 -15.92
C TRP A 159 2.51 -23.39 -14.61
N CYS A 160 1.27 -23.85 -14.47
CA CYS A 160 0.76 -24.48 -13.24
C CYS A 160 0.72 -26.01 -13.25
N LYS A 161 1.35 -26.68 -14.24
CA LYS A 161 1.53 -28.13 -14.22
C LYS A 161 3.01 -28.50 -14.18
N ARG A 162 3.54 -28.61 -12.96
CA ARG A 162 4.43 -29.67 -12.49
C ARG A 162 4.41 -29.65 -10.96
#